data_AF-A0A450S4R8-F1
#
_entry.id   AF-A0A450S4R8-F1
#
_cell.length_a   1.000
_cell.length_b   1.000
_cell.length_c   1.000
_cell.angle_alpha   90.00
_cell.angle_beta   90.00
_cell.angle_gamma   90.00
#
_symmetry.space_group_name_H-M   'P 1'
#
loop_
_entity.id
_entity.type
_entity.pdbx_description
1 polymer ?
#
loop_
_entity_poly.entity_id
_entity_poly.type
_entity_poly.pdbx_seq_one_letter_code
_entity_poly.pdbx_strand_id
1 'polypeptide(L)'
;MRMRIRVPVCLLALFVVAVARVFASDPVLPADSPAPPGSRPAPALAKTLQVSNCRICHQNPGMRPAFVGDDGLRHDLYVDQQRFEWSTHYIMAGTYYCTDCHPTGYQVYPHRERKPMGCIDCHDDALLKEKFLAIRASFQQSVHYDAEQVQFQCSSCHPAHYMRKGQRMTLREKNAMCIDCHGERYNPGGLTLLEQHQWHPRAQLHLERTACIACHTQPGEWEDPVTFKHRVLPKEQASRVCDDCHSPNGKLADYLIDIGENPLQLSNEQLADKFYVSGATRSYWLDTLGLGLLAAVAIGMFGHGLLRAVITLLGRKQ
;
A
#
# COMPACT_ATOMS: atom_id res chain seq x y z
N MET A 1 -21.93 -3.92 -32.16
CA MET A 1 -21.54 -5.10 -32.97
C MET A 1 -21.76 -6.35 -32.12
N ARG A 2 -22.39 -7.44 -32.63
CA ARG A 2 -22.64 -8.66 -31.83
C ARG A 2 -21.50 -9.66 -32.02
N MET A 3 -20.87 -10.10 -30.94
CA MET A 3 -19.80 -11.10 -30.96
C MET A 3 -20.22 -12.32 -30.11
N ARG A 4 -20.14 -13.52 -30.69
CA ARG A 4 -20.54 -14.78 -30.04
C ARG A 4 -19.35 -15.44 -29.35
N ILE A 5 -19.46 -15.74 -28.06
CA ILE A 5 -18.55 -16.64 -27.37
C ILE A 5 -19.03 -18.08 -27.59
N ARG A 6 -18.12 -19.00 -27.92
CA ARG A 6 -18.38 -20.45 -27.94
C ARG A 6 -17.75 -21.09 -26.70
N VAL A 7 -18.52 -21.88 -25.96
CA VAL A 7 -18.04 -22.71 -24.86
C VAL A 7 -17.83 -24.14 -25.37
N PRO A 8 -16.66 -24.77 -25.17
CA PRO A 8 -16.50 -26.21 -25.30
C PRO A 8 -16.96 -26.91 -24.02
N VAL A 9 -17.87 -27.87 -24.16
CA VAL A 9 -18.23 -28.84 -23.11
C VAL A 9 -17.55 -30.17 -23.44
N CYS A 10 -17.48 -31.06 -22.44
CA CYS A 10 -17.02 -32.46 -22.47
C CYS A 10 -15.55 -32.71 -22.10
N LEU A 11 -15.35 -33.28 -20.90
CA LEU A 11 -14.71 -34.60 -20.74
C LEU A 11 -15.16 -35.21 -19.40
N LEU A 12 -15.71 -36.42 -19.42
CA LEU A 12 -16.25 -37.11 -18.23
C LEU A 12 -16.09 -38.63 -18.39
N ALA A 13 -15.04 -39.17 -17.77
CA ALA A 13 -14.66 -40.59 -17.67
C ALA A 13 -13.49 -40.69 -16.67
N LEU A 14 -13.23 -41.77 -15.92
CA LEU A 14 -13.94 -43.02 -15.60
C LEU A 14 -13.23 -43.59 -14.35
N PHE A 15 -13.92 -44.11 -13.31
CA PHE A 15 -13.21 -44.52 -12.07
C PHE A 15 -13.82 -45.68 -11.24
N VAL A 16 -13.53 -46.93 -11.64
CA VAL A 16 -13.70 -48.24 -10.93
C VAL A 16 -12.97 -49.32 -11.75
N VAL A 17 -12.49 -50.50 -11.31
CA VAL A 17 -12.51 -51.31 -10.05
C VAL A 17 -11.04 -51.77 -9.81
N ALA A 18 -10.36 -51.56 -8.68
CA ALA A 18 -10.34 -52.28 -7.38
C ALA A 18 -9.90 -53.78 -7.37
N VAL A 19 -9.38 -54.23 -6.21
CA VAL A 19 -9.07 -55.62 -5.76
C VAL A 19 -7.68 -56.26 -6.04
N ALA A 20 -6.83 -56.20 -5.01
CA ALA A 20 -5.92 -57.20 -4.42
C ALA A 20 -5.10 -58.24 -5.24
N ARG A 21 -3.79 -58.30 -4.94
CA ARG A 21 -3.01 -59.53 -4.62
C ARG A 21 -2.19 -59.23 -3.35
N VAL A 22 -2.06 -60.05 -2.29
CA VAL A 22 -2.00 -61.52 -2.08
C VAL A 22 -0.58 -62.09 -2.21
N PHE A 23 0.09 -62.14 -1.04
CA PHE A 23 1.21 -62.99 -0.58
C PHE A 23 2.45 -63.25 -1.47
N ALA A 24 3.60 -62.85 -0.93
CA ALA A 24 4.84 -63.64 -0.90
C ALA A 24 5.56 -63.33 0.44
N SER A 25 6.14 -64.34 1.10
CA SER A 25 6.74 -64.20 2.44
C SER A 25 7.80 -65.27 2.67
N ASP A 26 9.04 -64.85 2.94
CA ASP A 26 10.25 -65.68 3.01
C ASP A 26 11.27 -65.02 3.98
N PRO A 27 12.25 -65.75 4.55
CA PRO A 27 12.03 -66.30 5.89
C PRO A 27 12.89 -65.68 7.01
N VAL A 28 12.50 -65.95 8.25
CA VAL A 28 13.28 -65.61 9.45
C VAL A 28 14.32 -66.70 9.74
N LEU A 29 15.55 -66.31 10.06
CA LEU A 29 16.54 -67.12 10.76
C LEU A 29 16.96 -66.42 12.07
N PRO A 30 17.26 -67.17 13.14
CA PRO A 30 17.53 -66.61 14.46
C PRO A 30 18.98 -66.15 14.64
N ALA A 31 19.18 -65.13 15.47
CA ALA A 31 20.49 -64.76 16.01
C ALA A 31 20.35 -64.28 17.47
N ASP A 32 21.22 -64.86 18.30
CA ASP A 32 21.44 -64.74 19.75
C ASP A 32 21.01 -63.46 20.50
N SER A 33 20.60 -63.65 21.76
CA SER A 33 20.34 -62.58 22.74
C SER A 33 21.54 -62.37 23.69
N PRO A 34 22.19 -61.19 23.70
CA PRO A 34 23.14 -60.80 24.75
C PRO A 34 22.43 -60.29 26.01
N ALA A 35 23.06 -60.45 27.16
CA ALA A 35 22.58 -59.94 28.45
C ALA A 35 22.68 -58.39 28.54
N PRO A 36 21.91 -57.72 29.43
CA PRO A 36 21.66 -56.28 29.32
C PRO A 36 22.80 -55.40 29.85
N PRO A 37 23.30 -54.43 29.05
CA PRO A 37 24.13 -53.34 29.57
C PRO A 37 23.24 -52.29 30.27
N GLY A 38 23.78 -51.69 31.35
CA GLY A 38 23.02 -50.91 32.33
C GLY A 38 22.22 -49.71 31.78
N SER A 39 21.23 -49.29 32.58
CA SER A 39 20.27 -48.22 32.29
C SER A 39 20.93 -46.88 31.97
N ARG A 40 21.16 -46.62 30.68
CA ARG A 40 21.26 -45.26 30.16
C ARG A 40 19.91 -44.56 30.43
N PRO A 41 19.89 -43.26 30.82
CA PRO A 41 18.64 -42.53 30.82
C PRO A 41 18.05 -42.59 29.42
N ALA A 42 16.77 -42.95 29.31
CA ALA A 42 16.07 -42.90 28.03
C ALA A 42 16.21 -41.49 27.46
N PRO A 43 16.51 -41.31 26.16
CA PRO A 43 16.39 -40.01 25.54
C PRO A 43 14.97 -39.51 25.83
N ALA A 44 14.86 -38.37 26.52
CA ALA A 44 13.55 -37.74 26.73
C ALA A 44 12.92 -37.62 25.35
N LEU A 45 11.70 -38.19 25.17
CA LEU A 45 11.11 -38.38 23.86
C LEU A 45 10.74 -37.03 23.27
N ALA A 46 11.73 -36.38 22.66
CA ALA A 46 11.63 -35.10 22.02
C ALA A 46 10.60 -35.27 20.91
N LYS A 47 9.38 -34.76 21.16
CA LYS A 47 8.33 -34.72 20.16
C LYS A 47 8.89 -33.90 19.00
N THR A 48 9.30 -34.60 17.94
CA THR A 48 9.78 -34.04 16.68
C THR A 48 8.60 -33.44 15.92
N LEU A 49 8.05 -32.38 16.53
CA LEU A 49 7.30 -31.33 15.85
C LEU A 49 8.09 -31.00 14.58
N GLN A 50 7.49 -31.24 13.41
CA GLN A 50 8.12 -30.91 12.15
C GLN A 50 8.40 -29.41 12.16
N VAL A 51 9.69 -29.07 12.12
CA VAL A 51 10.19 -27.74 12.47
C VAL A 51 9.69 -26.66 11.50
N SER A 52 9.25 -27.06 10.30
CA SER A 52 8.55 -26.23 9.31
C SER A 52 7.14 -25.79 9.71
N ASN A 53 6.49 -26.43 10.70
CA ASN A 53 5.10 -26.17 11.09
C ASN A 53 5.00 -25.01 12.11
N CYS A 54 5.62 -23.87 11.77
CA CYS A 54 5.81 -22.68 12.60
C CYS A 54 4.53 -22.23 13.33
N ARG A 55 3.38 -22.36 12.65
CA ARG A 55 2.06 -22.00 13.18
C ARG A 55 1.69 -22.62 14.52
N ILE A 56 2.20 -23.80 14.87
CA ILE A 56 1.87 -24.47 16.15
C ILE A 56 2.22 -23.58 17.36
N CYS A 57 3.28 -22.79 17.26
CA CYS A 57 3.58 -21.73 18.23
C CYS A 57 3.02 -20.38 17.78
N HIS A 58 3.31 -19.96 16.55
CA HIS A 58 3.10 -18.58 16.11
C HIS A 58 1.63 -18.18 15.91
N GLN A 59 0.68 -19.11 15.79
CA GLN A 59 -0.77 -18.79 15.79
C GLN A 59 -1.35 -18.59 17.20
N ASN A 60 -0.61 -18.82 18.28
CA ASN A 60 -1.12 -18.67 19.64
C ASN A 60 -1.15 -17.18 20.05
N PRO A 61 -2.33 -16.57 20.36
CA PRO A 61 -2.39 -15.18 20.81
C PRO A 61 -1.66 -14.92 22.14
N GLY A 62 -1.35 -15.97 22.90
CA GLY A 62 -0.50 -15.92 24.09
C GLY A 62 1.00 -15.76 23.81
N MET A 63 1.47 -15.90 22.56
CA MET A 63 2.86 -15.61 22.15
C MET A 63 3.13 -14.10 22.02
N ARG A 64 2.60 -13.31 22.97
CA ARG A 64 2.76 -11.85 23.04
C ARG A 64 3.65 -11.40 24.21
N PRO A 65 4.96 -11.73 24.23
CA PRO A 65 5.97 -10.73 24.51
C PRO A 65 6.31 -10.03 23.19
N ALA A 66 5.55 -8.99 22.85
CA ALA A 66 5.81 -8.15 21.68
C ALA A 66 7.08 -7.32 21.93
N PHE A 67 8.22 -7.82 21.45
CA PHE A 67 9.55 -7.30 21.80
C PHE A 67 9.87 -6.01 21.03
N VAL A 68 10.80 -5.22 21.55
CA VAL A 68 11.41 -4.12 20.78
C VAL A 68 12.64 -4.69 20.07
N GLY A 69 12.70 -4.55 18.75
CA GLY A 69 13.83 -5.02 17.94
C GLY A 69 15.00 -4.04 17.95
N ASP A 70 16.12 -4.44 17.37
CA ASP A 70 17.30 -3.59 17.18
C ASP A 70 17.02 -2.39 16.23
N ASP A 71 15.87 -2.39 15.56
CA ASP A 71 15.35 -1.30 14.74
C ASP A 71 14.49 -0.27 15.51
N GLY A 72 14.28 -0.47 16.82
CA GLY A 72 13.43 0.36 17.67
C GLY A 72 11.92 0.10 17.53
N LEU A 73 11.50 -0.81 16.65
CA LEU A 73 10.09 -1.14 16.43
C LEU A 73 9.62 -2.28 17.32
N ARG A 74 8.29 -2.38 17.46
CA ARG A 74 7.66 -3.48 18.20
C ARG A 74 7.32 -4.59 17.22
N HIS A 75 7.82 -5.79 17.50
CA HIS A 75 7.58 -6.99 16.69
C HIS A 75 6.73 -7.99 17.48
N ASP A 76 5.60 -8.39 16.90
CA ASP A 76 4.76 -9.46 17.43
C ASP A 76 5.26 -10.81 16.94
N LEU A 77 5.53 -11.74 17.87
CA LEU A 77 5.75 -13.15 17.54
C LEU A 77 4.44 -13.88 17.16
N TYR A 78 3.29 -13.25 17.37
CA TYR A 78 1.98 -13.78 16.99
C TYR A 78 1.62 -13.42 15.54
N VAL A 79 1.38 -14.44 14.72
CA VAL A 79 0.91 -14.31 13.34
C VAL A 79 -0.49 -14.93 13.22
N ASP A 80 -1.49 -14.09 12.95
CA ASP A 80 -2.81 -14.57 12.59
C ASP A 80 -2.78 -15.18 11.18
N GLN A 81 -3.03 -16.48 11.10
CA GLN A 81 -2.96 -17.23 9.85
C GLN A 81 -4.02 -16.80 8.84
N GLN A 82 -5.27 -16.63 9.27
CA GLN A 82 -6.37 -16.28 8.36
C GLN A 82 -6.11 -14.91 7.73
N ARG A 83 -5.51 -13.98 8.49
CA ARG A 83 -5.06 -12.68 8.00
C ARG A 83 -3.78 -12.77 7.14
N PHE A 84 -2.84 -13.65 7.47
CA PHE A 84 -1.65 -13.92 6.64
C PHE A 84 -2.02 -14.48 5.26
N GLU A 85 -3.01 -15.38 5.23
CA GLU A 85 -3.57 -15.95 3.99
C GLU A 85 -4.28 -14.90 3.12
N TRP A 86 -4.57 -13.70 3.66
CA TRP A 86 -5.11 -12.56 2.92
C TRP A 86 -4.03 -11.57 2.44
N SER A 87 -2.74 -11.86 2.68
CA SER A 87 -1.60 -11.08 2.20
C SER A 87 -1.35 -11.23 0.70
N THR A 88 -0.58 -10.30 0.13
CA THR A 88 -0.19 -10.34 -1.29
C THR A 88 0.73 -11.52 -1.59
N HIS A 89 1.67 -11.84 -0.69
CA HIS A 89 2.64 -12.92 -0.89
C HIS A 89 1.96 -14.30 -0.85
N TYR A 90 0.97 -14.50 0.02
CA TYR A 90 0.19 -15.74 0.01
C TYR A 90 -0.70 -15.86 -1.24
N ILE A 91 -1.54 -14.84 -1.51
CA ILE A 91 -2.54 -14.90 -2.60
C ILE A 91 -1.90 -14.86 -3.99
N MET A 92 -1.02 -13.90 -4.26
CA MET A 92 -0.62 -13.56 -5.63
C MET A 92 0.63 -14.27 -6.13
N ALA A 93 1.50 -14.72 -5.22
CA ALA A 93 2.80 -15.26 -5.58
C ALA A 93 2.86 -16.80 -5.57
N GLY A 94 1.72 -17.48 -5.40
CA GLY A 94 1.61 -18.94 -5.53
C GLY A 94 1.93 -19.72 -4.25
N THR A 95 1.35 -19.33 -3.12
CA THR A 95 1.58 -19.92 -1.78
C THR A 95 3.03 -19.87 -1.30
N TYR A 96 3.45 -18.70 -0.82
CA TYR A 96 4.64 -18.56 0.03
C TYR A 96 4.32 -19.00 1.47
N TYR A 97 5.25 -19.75 2.07
CA TYR A 97 5.21 -20.24 3.45
C TYR A 97 6.17 -19.44 4.35
N CYS A 98 6.05 -19.61 5.68
CA CYS A 98 6.91 -18.93 6.66
C CYS A 98 8.41 -19.17 6.38
N THR A 99 8.76 -20.39 5.96
CA THR A 99 10.13 -20.81 5.64
C THR A 99 10.73 -20.11 4.42
N ASP A 100 9.92 -19.54 3.54
CA ASP A 100 10.42 -18.97 2.28
C ASP A 100 10.93 -17.53 2.52
N CYS A 101 10.36 -16.83 3.50
CA CYS A 101 10.88 -15.56 4.00
C CYS A 101 11.90 -15.75 5.15
N HIS A 102 11.77 -16.81 5.95
CA HIS A 102 12.65 -17.12 7.08
C HIS A 102 13.31 -18.52 6.89
N PRO A 103 14.34 -18.65 6.03
CA PRO A 103 14.85 -19.96 5.62
C PRO A 103 15.70 -20.70 6.67
N THR A 104 16.13 -20.05 7.76
CA THR A 104 17.05 -20.64 8.75
C THR A 104 16.81 -20.13 10.17
N GLY A 105 17.38 -20.83 11.17
CA GLY A 105 17.41 -20.42 12.59
C GLY A 105 16.77 -21.44 13.55
N TYR A 106 15.89 -22.29 13.05
CA TYR A 106 14.98 -23.11 13.86
C TYR A 106 15.57 -24.35 14.57
N GLN A 107 16.88 -24.61 14.46
CA GLN A 107 17.49 -25.87 14.92
C GLN A 107 17.61 -26.01 16.45
N VAL A 108 17.29 -24.95 17.21
CA VAL A 108 17.31 -24.91 18.69
C VAL A 108 16.06 -24.16 19.16
N TYR A 109 15.39 -24.64 20.20
CA TYR A 109 14.24 -23.96 20.81
C TYR A 109 14.61 -23.34 22.18
N PRO A 110 14.18 -22.10 22.51
CA PRO A 110 13.48 -21.16 21.64
C PRO A 110 14.40 -20.64 20.53
N HIS A 111 13.91 -20.63 19.29
CA HIS A 111 14.73 -20.24 18.14
C HIS A 111 14.88 -18.73 18.10
N ARG A 112 16.14 -18.27 18.06
CA ARG A 112 16.44 -16.87 17.74
C ARG A 112 16.23 -16.66 16.26
N GLU A 113 15.46 -15.65 15.91
CA GLU A 113 15.30 -15.22 14.53
C GLU A 113 16.69 -14.88 13.93
N ARG A 114 16.93 -15.36 12.71
CA ARG A 114 17.96 -14.82 11.84
C ARG A 114 17.30 -13.86 10.87
N LYS A 115 18.01 -12.80 10.48
CA LYS A 115 17.52 -11.78 9.55
C LYS A 115 16.75 -12.43 8.38
N PRO A 116 15.45 -12.12 8.21
CA PRO A 116 14.65 -12.68 7.12
C PRO A 116 15.15 -12.18 5.76
N MET A 117 14.69 -12.84 4.69
CA MET A 117 14.90 -12.42 3.32
C MET A 117 14.38 -10.99 3.12
N GLY A 118 15.21 -10.09 2.57
CA GLY A 118 14.82 -8.73 2.25
C GLY A 118 13.86 -8.69 1.07
N CYS A 119 13.01 -7.66 1.00
CA CYS A 119 11.99 -7.54 -0.05
C CYS A 119 12.59 -7.57 -1.48
N ILE A 120 13.80 -7.04 -1.65
CA ILE A 120 14.50 -7.00 -2.95
C ILE A 120 15.12 -8.37 -3.29
N ASP A 121 15.41 -9.22 -2.30
CA ASP A 121 16.06 -10.51 -2.49
C ASP A 121 15.16 -11.53 -3.22
N CYS A 122 13.83 -11.29 -3.24
CA CYS A 122 12.86 -12.04 -4.04
C CYS A 122 12.31 -11.28 -5.25
N HIS A 123 12.34 -9.94 -5.24
CA HIS A 123 11.81 -9.11 -6.34
C HIS A 123 12.89 -8.83 -7.40
N ASP A 124 13.50 -9.89 -7.91
CA ASP A 124 14.64 -9.84 -8.85
C ASP A 124 14.22 -9.86 -10.35
N ASP A 125 12.95 -10.11 -10.65
CA ASP A 125 12.38 -9.87 -11.99
C ASP A 125 12.65 -8.42 -12.41
N ALA A 126 13.22 -8.21 -13.60
CA ALA A 126 13.74 -6.90 -14.02
C ALA A 126 12.72 -5.75 -13.89
N LEU A 127 11.45 -5.99 -14.27
CA LEU A 127 10.40 -4.96 -14.26
C LEU A 127 9.85 -4.69 -12.84
N LEU A 128 9.90 -5.67 -11.95
CA LEU A 128 9.60 -5.47 -10.53
C LEU A 128 10.79 -4.82 -9.81
N LYS A 129 12.01 -5.26 -10.10
CA LYS A 129 13.26 -4.81 -9.51
C LYS A 129 13.48 -3.31 -9.72
N GLU A 130 13.32 -2.83 -10.95
CA GLU A 130 13.39 -1.40 -11.27
C GLU A 130 12.39 -0.58 -10.45
N LYS A 131 11.15 -1.05 -10.30
CA LYS A 131 10.13 -0.38 -9.49
C LYS A 131 10.45 -0.39 -7.99
N PHE A 132 10.93 -1.51 -7.45
CA PHE A 132 11.37 -1.57 -6.05
C PHE A 132 12.63 -0.74 -5.77
N LEU A 133 13.53 -0.58 -6.75
CA LEU A 133 14.67 0.33 -6.66
C LEU A 133 14.23 1.80 -6.70
N ALA A 134 13.28 2.17 -7.56
CA ALA A 134 12.70 3.51 -7.59
C ALA A 134 11.97 3.83 -6.26
N ILE A 135 11.13 2.90 -5.77
CA ILE A 135 10.48 2.99 -4.46
C ILE A 135 11.50 3.17 -3.33
N ARG A 136 12.61 2.41 -3.35
CA ARG A 136 13.70 2.55 -2.37
C ARG A 136 14.35 3.93 -2.45
N ALA A 137 14.70 4.41 -3.64
CA ALA A 137 15.30 5.74 -3.82
C ALA A 137 14.36 6.87 -3.39
N SER A 138 13.04 6.68 -3.51
CA SER A 138 12.00 7.60 -3.03
C SER A 138 11.86 7.56 -1.50
N PHE A 139 11.86 6.37 -0.90
CA PHE A 139 11.87 6.19 0.55
C PHE A 139 13.14 6.79 1.20
N GLN A 140 14.29 6.70 0.55
CA GLN A 140 15.55 7.33 0.98
C GLN A 140 15.52 8.87 0.96
N GLN A 141 14.46 9.49 0.45
CA GLN A 141 14.19 10.93 0.52
C GLN A 141 13.06 11.27 1.51
N SER A 142 12.60 10.29 2.31
CA SER A 142 11.55 10.48 3.31
C SER A 142 12.12 10.84 4.69
N VAL A 143 11.34 11.59 5.48
CA VAL A 143 11.64 11.94 6.88
C VAL A 143 11.85 10.72 7.78
N HIS A 144 11.42 9.53 7.35
CA HIS A 144 11.59 8.28 8.07
C HIS A 144 12.93 7.58 7.79
N TYR A 145 13.64 7.90 6.71
CA TYR A 145 14.93 7.27 6.42
C TYR A 145 16.04 7.76 7.36
N ASP A 146 16.08 9.07 7.63
CA ASP A 146 17.06 9.71 8.52
C ASP A 146 16.60 9.78 9.99
N ALA A 147 15.63 8.94 10.39
CA ALA A 147 15.04 8.99 11.73
C ALA A 147 15.95 8.34 12.80
N GLU A 148 16.55 9.16 13.66
CA GLU A 148 17.51 8.70 14.69
C GLU A 148 16.95 7.64 15.65
N GLN A 149 15.64 7.67 15.95
CA GLN A 149 15.03 6.82 16.97
C GLN A 149 14.55 5.45 16.45
N VAL A 150 14.43 5.27 15.13
CA VAL A 150 13.82 4.09 14.50
C VAL A 150 14.49 3.80 13.16
N GLN A 151 15.01 2.59 12.97
CA GLN A 151 15.59 2.17 11.69
C GLN A 151 14.48 1.68 10.75
N PHE A 152 13.78 2.64 10.12
CA PHE A 152 12.66 2.34 9.23
C PHE A 152 13.07 1.49 8.02
N GLN A 153 12.22 0.51 7.72
CA GLN A 153 12.34 -0.43 6.62
C GLN A 153 10.98 -0.56 5.92
N CYS A 154 10.91 -1.27 4.79
CA CYS A 154 9.65 -1.52 4.07
C CYS A 154 8.56 -2.12 5.00
N SER A 155 8.98 -2.99 5.92
CA SER A 155 8.13 -3.66 6.93
C SER A 155 7.53 -2.71 7.97
N SER A 156 8.17 -1.56 8.23
CA SER A 156 7.72 -0.58 9.23
C SER A 156 6.41 0.10 8.82
N CYS A 157 6.24 0.36 7.51
CA CYS A 157 4.97 0.83 6.96
C CYS A 157 4.08 -0.34 6.49
N HIS A 158 4.66 -1.40 5.93
CA HIS A 158 3.91 -2.53 5.35
C HIS A 158 4.18 -3.84 6.12
N PRO A 159 3.38 -4.18 7.16
CA PRO A 159 3.65 -5.34 8.01
C PRO A 159 3.80 -6.62 7.19
N ALA A 160 4.98 -7.25 7.24
CA ALA A 160 5.39 -8.29 6.28
C ALA A 160 4.38 -9.45 6.18
N HIS A 161 3.86 -9.91 7.32
CA HIS A 161 2.84 -10.96 7.40
C HIS A 161 1.46 -10.58 6.83
N TYR A 162 1.15 -9.28 6.68
CA TYR A 162 -0.18 -8.80 6.32
C TYR A 162 -0.15 -7.81 5.14
N MET A 163 0.94 -7.78 4.37
CA MET A 163 1.17 -6.78 3.32
C MET A 163 0.20 -6.95 2.14
N ARG A 164 -0.69 -5.97 1.94
CA ARG A 164 -1.70 -5.93 0.87
C ARG A 164 -1.35 -4.83 -0.15
N LYS A 165 -1.55 -5.07 -1.45
CA LYS A 165 -1.41 -4.01 -2.47
C LYS A 165 -2.31 -2.82 -2.15
N GLY A 166 -1.80 -1.60 -2.33
CA GLY A 166 -2.50 -0.36 -1.95
C GLY A 166 -3.92 -0.24 -2.52
N GLN A 167 -4.16 -0.70 -3.76
CA GLN A 167 -5.49 -0.69 -4.39
C GLN A 167 -6.51 -1.68 -3.77
N ARG A 168 -6.08 -2.52 -2.82
CA ARG A 168 -6.95 -3.48 -2.09
C ARG A 168 -7.14 -3.12 -0.63
N MET A 169 -6.46 -2.09 -0.14
CA MET A 169 -6.52 -1.62 1.25
C MET A 169 -7.60 -0.55 1.42
N THR A 170 -8.43 -0.70 2.44
CA THR A 170 -9.35 0.34 2.88
C THR A 170 -8.60 1.56 3.41
N LEU A 171 -9.26 2.73 3.44
CA LEU A 171 -8.71 3.94 4.05
C LEU A 171 -8.24 3.71 5.50
N ARG A 172 -9.01 2.94 6.28
CA ARG A 172 -8.65 2.57 7.66
C ARG A 172 -7.35 1.76 7.71
N GLU A 173 -7.17 0.78 6.82
CA GLU A 173 -5.93 0.01 6.75
C GLU A 173 -4.74 0.88 6.34
N LYS A 174 -4.94 1.87 5.44
CA LYS A 174 -3.87 2.80 5.04
C LYS A 174 -3.45 3.71 6.20
N ASN A 175 -4.41 4.34 6.88
CA ASN A 175 -4.10 5.25 7.99
C ASN A 175 -3.62 4.50 9.25
N ALA A 176 -3.99 3.24 9.45
CA ALA A 176 -3.49 2.42 10.57
C ALA A 176 -1.95 2.26 10.56
N MET A 177 -1.32 2.20 9.38
CA MET A 177 0.14 2.12 9.24
C MET A 177 0.84 3.35 9.86
N CYS A 178 0.22 4.53 9.74
CA CYS A 178 0.72 5.77 10.33
C CYS A 178 0.31 5.89 11.81
N ILE A 179 -0.94 5.55 12.13
CA ILE A 179 -1.55 5.76 13.46
C ILE A 179 -0.98 4.81 14.52
N ASP A 180 -0.47 3.62 14.17
CA ASP A 180 0.18 2.74 15.15
C ASP A 180 1.32 3.45 15.88
N CYS A 181 2.09 4.29 15.18
CA CYS A 181 3.07 5.21 15.78
C CYS A 181 2.46 6.58 16.11
N HIS A 182 2.00 7.36 15.12
CA HIS A 182 1.59 8.76 15.28
C HIS A 182 0.24 8.98 16.02
N GLY A 183 -0.38 7.91 16.53
CA GLY A 183 -1.42 7.98 17.55
C GLY A 183 -0.82 8.15 18.95
N GLU A 184 -1.39 7.46 19.94
CA GLU A 184 -0.97 7.56 21.35
C GLU A 184 0.47 7.05 21.60
N ARG A 185 0.95 6.12 20.77
CA ARG A 185 2.22 5.40 20.96
C ARG A 185 3.46 6.28 20.82
N TYR A 186 3.46 7.21 19.86
CA TYR A 186 4.53 8.17 19.61
C TYR A 186 3.93 9.58 19.53
N ASN A 187 3.52 10.08 20.70
CA ASN A 187 2.99 11.43 20.87
C ASN A 187 3.94 12.31 21.70
N PRO A 188 5.10 12.74 21.17
CA PRO A 188 6.08 13.54 21.92
C PRO A 188 5.57 14.94 22.29
N GLY A 189 4.47 15.41 21.71
CA GLY A 189 3.84 16.70 22.03
C GLY A 189 2.65 16.62 22.99
N GLY A 190 2.19 15.41 23.36
CA GLY A 190 0.97 15.21 24.16
C GLY A 190 -0.36 15.55 23.46
N LEU A 191 -0.32 16.05 22.23
CA LEU A 191 -1.50 16.48 21.45
C LEU A 191 -2.13 15.32 20.69
N THR A 192 -3.46 15.23 20.65
CA THR A 192 -4.17 14.27 19.79
C THR A 192 -3.87 14.51 18.31
N LEU A 193 -4.08 13.48 17.48
CA LEU A 193 -3.90 13.59 16.03
C LEU A 193 -4.74 14.74 15.42
N LEU A 194 -5.93 15.01 15.96
CA LEU A 194 -6.77 16.13 15.52
C LEU A 194 -6.15 17.49 15.87
N GLU A 195 -5.65 17.66 17.11
CA GLU A 195 -4.97 18.89 17.56
C GLU A 195 -3.72 19.19 16.72
N GLN A 196 -2.92 18.16 16.41
CA GLN A 196 -1.76 18.29 15.51
C GLN A 196 -2.13 18.78 14.09
N HIS A 197 -3.39 18.60 13.67
CA HIS A 197 -3.90 18.98 12.35
C HIS A 197 -4.86 20.19 12.36
N GLN A 198 -5.05 20.87 13.50
CA GLN A 198 -5.96 22.03 13.62
C GLN A 198 -5.64 23.23 12.71
N TRP A 199 -4.47 23.25 12.06
CA TRP A 199 -4.17 24.20 10.99
C TRP A 199 -5.17 24.11 9.82
N HIS A 200 -5.81 22.96 9.60
CA HIS A 200 -6.76 22.77 8.52
C HIS A 200 -8.21 23.05 8.97
N PRO A 201 -8.96 23.97 8.32
CA PRO A 201 -10.31 24.38 8.76
C PRO A 201 -11.36 23.25 8.84
N ARG A 202 -11.10 22.11 8.20
CA ARG A 202 -11.92 20.88 8.27
C ARG A 202 -11.06 19.65 8.57
N ALA A 203 -10.12 19.77 9.51
CA ALA A 203 -9.15 18.74 9.88
C ALA A 203 -9.78 17.36 10.12
N GLN A 204 -10.80 17.27 10.98
CA GLN A 204 -11.49 16.01 11.28
C GLN A 204 -12.02 15.32 10.01
N LEU A 205 -12.73 16.04 9.15
CA LEU A 205 -13.31 15.48 7.92
C LEU A 205 -12.21 14.93 6.98
N HIS A 206 -11.03 15.54 6.95
CA HIS A 206 -9.91 15.06 6.14
C HIS A 206 -9.25 13.82 6.77
N LEU A 207 -9.04 13.80 8.09
CA LEU A 207 -8.55 12.61 8.80
C LEU A 207 -9.50 11.40 8.67
N GLU A 208 -10.81 11.64 8.56
CA GLU A 208 -11.84 10.62 8.34
C GLU A 208 -11.98 10.14 6.88
N ARG A 209 -11.57 10.94 5.89
CA ARG A 209 -11.86 10.70 4.46
C ARG A 209 -10.65 10.62 3.54
N THR A 210 -9.46 10.94 4.04
CA THR A 210 -8.24 11.11 3.24
C THR A 210 -7.09 10.31 3.86
N ALA A 211 -6.26 9.69 3.01
CA ALA A 211 -5.10 8.95 3.49
C ALA A 211 -4.01 9.92 4.01
N CYS A 212 -3.30 9.59 5.09
CA CYS A 212 -2.26 10.47 5.67
C CYS A 212 -1.21 10.88 4.62
N ILE A 213 -0.82 9.94 3.74
CA ILE A 213 0.11 10.16 2.62
C ILE A 213 -0.38 11.19 1.59
N ALA A 214 -1.67 11.53 1.54
CA ALA A 214 -2.18 12.51 0.58
C ALA A 214 -1.73 13.94 0.89
N CYS A 215 -1.64 14.27 2.19
CA CYS A 215 -1.02 15.51 2.64
C CYS A 215 0.50 15.35 2.76
N HIS A 216 0.97 14.21 3.30
CA HIS A 216 2.38 13.97 3.59
C HIS A 216 3.24 13.45 2.42
N THR A 217 2.72 13.41 1.20
CA THR A 217 3.54 13.16 -0.01
C THR A 217 3.12 14.12 -1.12
N GLN A 218 4.07 14.46 -1.98
CA GLN A 218 3.89 15.31 -3.16
C GLN A 218 4.50 14.60 -4.37
N PRO A 219 3.84 14.60 -5.54
CA PRO A 219 4.46 14.12 -6.77
C PRO A 219 5.62 15.04 -7.20
N GLY A 220 6.75 14.46 -7.60
CA GLY A 220 7.69 15.14 -8.49
C GLY A 220 7.10 15.29 -9.89
N GLU A 221 7.63 16.21 -10.69
CA GLU A 221 7.29 16.26 -12.11
C GLU A 221 7.60 14.91 -12.78
N TRP A 222 6.63 14.37 -13.52
CA TRP A 222 6.73 13.12 -14.28
C TRP A 222 6.96 11.85 -13.43
N GLU A 223 6.73 11.89 -12.11
CA GLU A 223 6.92 10.75 -11.21
C GLU A 223 5.70 9.82 -11.13
N ASP A 224 5.93 8.51 -11.15
CA ASP A 224 4.86 7.49 -11.04
C ASP A 224 4.16 7.53 -9.66
N PRO A 225 2.81 7.42 -9.58
CA PRO A 225 2.07 7.47 -8.33
C PRO A 225 2.39 6.40 -7.28
N VAL A 226 3.05 5.29 -7.63
CA VAL A 226 3.56 4.32 -6.66
C VAL A 226 4.89 4.81 -6.06
N THR A 227 5.74 5.45 -6.86
CA THR A 227 7.07 5.91 -6.42
C THR A 227 6.96 7.08 -5.45
N PHE A 228 6.25 8.16 -5.80
CA PHE A 228 6.24 9.37 -4.95
C PHE A 228 5.56 9.14 -3.59
N LYS A 229 4.59 8.22 -3.51
CA LYS A 229 3.85 7.90 -2.27
C LYS A 229 4.70 7.22 -1.18
N HIS A 230 5.96 6.88 -1.47
CA HIS A 230 6.94 6.42 -0.47
C HIS A 230 7.81 7.56 0.10
N ARG A 231 7.78 8.76 -0.50
CA ARG A 231 8.51 9.95 -0.02
C ARG A 231 7.71 10.71 1.02
N VAL A 232 7.60 10.14 2.23
CA VAL A 232 6.90 10.77 3.36
C VAL A 232 7.63 12.04 3.80
N LEU A 233 6.96 13.18 3.70
CA LEU A 233 7.47 14.52 3.98
C LEU A 233 7.19 14.95 5.43
N PRO A 234 8.08 15.80 6.01
CA PRO A 234 7.84 16.38 7.33
C PRO A 234 6.62 17.31 7.34
N LYS A 235 6.07 17.58 8.53
CA LYS A 235 4.83 18.37 8.73
C LYS A 235 4.91 19.80 8.18
N GLU A 236 6.11 20.35 8.00
CA GLU A 236 6.41 21.64 7.38
C GLU A 236 6.22 21.63 5.86
N GLN A 237 6.42 20.47 5.21
CA GLN A 237 6.35 20.28 3.76
C GLN A 237 5.08 19.53 3.31
N ALA A 238 4.32 18.99 4.26
CA ALA A 238 3.00 18.43 4.00
C ALA A 238 2.06 19.49 3.37
N SER A 239 1.28 19.07 2.38
CA SER A 239 0.33 19.88 1.61
C SER A 239 -0.63 20.69 2.50
N ARG A 240 -0.55 22.03 2.43
CA ARG A 240 -1.49 22.96 3.10
C ARG A 240 -2.27 23.87 2.15
N VAL A 241 -2.01 23.75 0.85
CA VAL A 241 -2.69 24.51 -0.21
C VAL A 241 -3.88 23.68 -0.70
N CYS A 242 -5.08 24.26 -0.69
CA CYS A 242 -6.30 23.55 -1.08
C CYS A 242 -6.25 23.13 -2.57
N ASP A 243 -5.75 24.00 -3.43
CA ASP A 243 -5.66 23.78 -4.89
C ASP A 243 -4.70 22.64 -5.30
N ASP A 244 -3.76 22.21 -4.44
CA ASP A 244 -2.94 21.00 -4.66
C ASP A 244 -3.84 19.79 -4.97
N CYS A 245 -4.99 19.71 -4.28
CA CYS A 245 -5.98 18.66 -4.43
C CYS A 245 -7.24 19.12 -5.19
N HIS A 246 -7.76 20.31 -4.86
CA HIS A 246 -9.08 20.77 -5.30
C HIS A 246 -9.07 21.56 -6.62
N SER A 247 -7.94 21.71 -7.30
CA SER A 247 -7.92 22.23 -8.68
C SER A 247 -8.24 21.13 -9.71
N PRO A 248 -8.63 21.45 -10.96
CA PRO A 248 -8.99 20.45 -11.97
C PRO A 248 -7.84 19.52 -12.38
N ASN A 249 -6.60 19.95 -12.17
CA ASN A 249 -5.38 19.17 -12.41
C ASN A 249 -4.69 18.76 -11.09
N GLY A 250 -5.39 18.86 -9.96
CA GLY A 250 -4.86 18.55 -8.64
C GLY A 250 -4.73 17.05 -8.39
N LYS A 251 -3.85 16.68 -7.45
CA LYS A 251 -3.51 15.29 -7.09
C LYS A 251 -4.65 14.48 -6.45
N LEU A 252 -5.85 15.07 -6.29
CA LEU A 252 -7.01 14.38 -5.72
C LEU A 252 -7.36 13.12 -6.52
N ALA A 253 -7.22 13.12 -7.85
CA ALA A 253 -7.47 11.94 -8.69
C ALA A 253 -6.63 10.71 -8.26
N ASP A 254 -5.35 10.91 -7.95
CA ASP A 254 -4.44 9.85 -7.48
C ASP A 254 -4.84 9.29 -6.11
N TYR A 255 -5.63 10.02 -5.32
CA TYR A 255 -6.10 9.62 -4.00
C TYR A 255 -7.56 9.11 -3.99
N LEU A 256 -8.37 9.51 -4.97
CA LEU A 256 -9.67 8.88 -5.23
C LEU A 256 -9.48 7.40 -5.61
N ILE A 257 -8.52 7.13 -6.49
CA ILE A 257 -8.10 5.75 -6.83
C ILE A 257 -7.64 4.98 -5.58
N ASP A 258 -7.00 5.64 -4.61
CA ASP A 258 -6.59 5.01 -3.35
C ASP A 258 -7.76 4.66 -2.41
N ILE A 259 -8.91 5.32 -2.49
CA ILE A 259 -10.11 4.96 -1.70
C ILE A 259 -11.08 4.06 -2.46
N GLY A 260 -10.74 3.67 -3.70
CA GLY A 260 -11.55 2.80 -4.56
C GLY A 260 -12.53 3.55 -5.47
N GLU A 261 -12.52 4.88 -5.46
CA GLU A 261 -13.28 5.73 -6.38
C GLU A 261 -12.55 5.82 -7.73
N ASN A 262 -13.29 5.79 -8.85
CA ASN A 262 -12.71 6.00 -10.16
C ASN A 262 -12.98 7.44 -10.64
N PRO A 263 -11.99 8.36 -10.64
CA PRO A 263 -12.21 9.75 -11.04
C PRO A 263 -12.69 9.90 -12.49
N LEU A 264 -12.40 8.93 -13.37
CA LEU A 264 -12.90 8.91 -14.75
C LEU A 264 -14.40 8.54 -14.87
N GLN A 265 -15.06 8.17 -13.77
CA GLN A 265 -16.49 7.86 -13.72
C GLN A 265 -17.30 8.90 -12.95
N LEU A 266 -16.64 9.90 -12.35
CA LEU A 266 -17.31 11.00 -11.65
C LEU A 266 -17.74 12.08 -12.64
N SER A 267 -18.98 12.56 -12.53
CA SER A 267 -19.44 13.71 -13.30
C SER A 267 -18.86 15.01 -12.74
N ASN A 268 -18.78 16.05 -13.59
CA ASN A 268 -18.38 17.40 -13.17
C ASN A 268 -19.23 17.95 -12.02
N GLU A 269 -20.50 17.56 -11.95
CA GLU A 269 -21.41 17.85 -10.84
C GLU A 269 -20.98 17.13 -9.55
N GLN A 270 -20.66 15.83 -9.60
CA GLN A 270 -20.17 15.08 -8.44
C GLN A 270 -18.80 15.59 -7.96
N LEU A 271 -17.92 16.00 -8.88
CA LEU A 271 -16.63 16.62 -8.55
C LEU A 271 -16.80 17.99 -7.86
N ALA A 272 -17.79 18.79 -8.27
CA ALA A 272 -18.09 20.07 -7.63
C ALA A 272 -18.82 19.91 -6.29
N ASP A 273 -19.87 19.09 -6.22
CA ASP A 273 -20.74 18.92 -5.06
C ASP A 273 -20.09 18.10 -3.93
N LYS A 274 -19.59 16.90 -4.25
CA LYS A 274 -19.07 15.95 -3.25
C LYS A 274 -17.61 16.16 -2.89
N PHE A 275 -16.83 16.66 -3.85
CA PHE A 275 -15.38 16.77 -3.74
C PHE A 275 -14.86 18.21 -3.80
N TYR A 276 -15.74 19.20 -3.99
CA TYR A 276 -15.39 20.63 -4.03
C TYR A 276 -14.21 20.94 -4.95
N VAL A 277 -14.21 20.38 -6.17
CA VAL A 277 -13.18 20.67 -7.17
C VAL A 277 -13.49 22.00 -7.85
N SER A 278 -12.69 23.01 -7.53
CA SER A 278 -12.76 24.38 -8.06
C SER A 278 -12.76 24.38 -9.58
N GLY A 279 -13.85 24.84 -10.18
CA GLY A 279 -13.99 24.90 -11.63
C GLY A 279 -14.29 23.57 -12.33
N ALA A 280 -14.69 22.51 -11.62
CA ALA A 280 -15.16 21.28 -12.28
C ALA A 280 -16.36 21.54 -13.22
N THR A 281 -17.26 22.47 -12.88
CA THR A 281 -18.39 22.91 -13.72
C THR A 281 -18.02 23.91 -14.83
N ARG A 282 -16.74 24.26 -14.98
CA ARG A 282 -16.28 25.25 -15.96
C ARG A 282 -16.46 24.76 -17.40
N SER A 283 -17.04 25.60 -18.26
CA SER A 283 -17.29 25.29 -19.66
C SER A 283 -16.42 26.15 -20.58
N TYR A 284 -15.50 25.51 -21.31
CA TYR A 284 -14.61 26.16 -22.28
C TYR A 284 -15.37 27.01 -23.32
N TRP A 285 -16.57 26.58 -23.71
CA TRP A 285 -17.45 27.33 -24.61
C TRP A 285 -17.94 28.66 -24.00
N LEU A 286 -18.32 28.66 -22.72
CA LEU A 286 -18.75 29.88 -22.03
C LEU A 286 -17.58 30.83 -21.80
N ASP A 287 -16.40 30.30 -21.45
CA ASP A 287 -15.18 31.10 -21.33
C ASP A 287 -14.83 31.79 -22.65
N THR A 288 -14.82 31.04 -23.75
CA THR A 288 -14.41 31.56 -25.08
C THR A 288 -15.45 32.55 -25.63
N LEU A 289 -16.75 32.31 -25.40
CA LEU A 289 -17.80 33.29 -25.71
C LEU A 289 -17.68 34.55 -24.85
N GLY A 290 -17.40 34.41 -23.55
CA GLY A 290 -17.18 35.54 -22.65
C GLY A 290 -15.96 36.39 -23.05
N LEU A 291 -14.85 35.74 -23.39
CA LEU A 291 -13.64 36.41 -23.88
C LEU A 291 -13.87 37.09 -25.23
N GLY A 292 -14.62 36.45 -26.13
CA GLY A 292 -15.03 37.01 -27.42
C GLY A 292 -15.95 38.22 -27.28
N LEU A 293 -16.89 38.19 -26.33
CA LEU A 293 -17.76 39.34 -26.00
C LEU A 293 -16.95 40.50 -25.41
N LEU A 294 -16.02 40.24 -24.49
CA LEU A 294 -15.12 41.26 -23.94
C LEU A 294 -14.24 41.89 -25.04
N ALA A 295 -13.70 41.08 -25.95
CA ALA A 295 -12.95 41.57 -27.11
C ALA A 295 -13.83 42.42 -28.04
N ALA A 296 -15.06 42.00 -28.32
CA ALA A 296 -16.00 42.76 -29.14
C ALA A 296 -16.39 44.11 -28.51
N VAL A 297 -16.61 44.15 -27.19
CA VAL A 297 -16.87 45.40 -26.44
C VAL A 297 -15.66 46.33 -26.49
N ALA A 298 -14.44 45.81 -26.30
CA ALA A 298 -13.21 46.59 -26.41
C ALA A 298 -13.01 47.16 -27.82
N ILE A 299 -13.18 46.34 -28.86
CA ILE A 299 -13.13 46.76 -30.27
C ILE A 299 -14.17 47.85 -30.56
N GLY A 300 -15.39 47.70 -30.04
CA GLY A 300 -16.45 48.71 -30.16
C GLY A 300 -16.09 50.04 -29.50
N MET A 301 -15.59 50.01 -28.26
CA MET A 301 -15.14 51.22 -27.53
C MET A 301 -13.97 51.92 -28.25
N PHE A 302 -12.90 51.20 -28.56
CA PHE A 302 -11.72 51.78 -29.19
C PHE A 302 -12.03 52.23 -30.62
N GLY A 303 -12.79 51.46 -31.39
CA GLY A 303 -13.24 51.84 -32.74
C GLY A 303 -14.09 53.12 -32.75
N HIS A 304 -15.04 53.25 -31.81
CA HIS A 304 -15.85 54.47 -31.70
C HIS A 304 -15.02 55.69 -31.24
N GLY A 305 -14.10 55.50 -30.28
CA GLY A 305 -13.18 56.56 -29.83
C GLY A 305 -12.25 57.05 -30.95
N LEU A 306 -11.69 56.12 -31.71
CA LEU A 306 -10.78 56.42 -32.84
C LEU A 306 -11.55 57.10 -33.99
N LEU A 307 -12.77 56.66 -34.30
CA LEU A 307 -13.66 57.32 -35.26
C LEU A 307 -13.98 58.77 -34.84
N ARG A 308 -14.33 59.02 -33.56
CA ARG A 308 -14.53 60.38 -33.04
C ARG A 308 -13.28 61.25 -33.15
N ALA A 309 -12.10 60.70 -32.84
CA ALA A 309 -10.84 61.41 -32.95
C ALA A 309 -10.54 61.81 -34.41
N VAL A 310 -10.70 60.88 -35.36
CA VAL A 310 -10.52 61.14 -36.80
C VAL A 310 -11.49 62.20 -37.31
N ILE A 311 -12.79 62.10 -37.00
CA ILE A 311 -13.79 63.11 -37.38
C ILE A 311 -13.43 64.49 -36.82
N THR A 312 -13.00 64.56 -35.56
CA THR A 312 -12.61 65.82 -34.90
C THR A 312 -11.34 66.43 -35.48
N LEU A 313 -10.39 65.61 -35.94
CA LEU A 313 -9.17 66.05 -36.62
C LEU A 313 -9.42 66.51 -38.07
N LEU A 314 -10.36 65.89 -38.78
CA LEU A 314 -10.77 66.30 -40.12
C LEU A 314 -11.60 67.59 -40.09
N GLY A 315 -12.57 67.71 -39.18
CA GLY A 315 -13.37 68.92 -38.96
C GLY A 315 -12.60 70.12 -38.40
N ARG A 316 -11.30 69.96 -38.10
CA ARG A 316 -10.36 71.04 -37.75
C ARG A 316 -9.46 71.48 -38.92
N LYS A 317 -9.66 70.92 -40.12
CA LYS A 317 -8.94 71.26 -41.36
C LYS A 317 -9.83 71.90 -42.43
N GLN A 318 -11.04 72.29 -42.04
CA GLN A 318 -11.98 73.12 -42.81
C GLN A 318 -12.20 74.42 -42.02
#